data_AF-V4CG23-F1
#
_entry.id   AF-V4CG23-F1
#
_cell.length_a   1.000
_cell.length_b   1.000
_cell.length_c   1.000
_cell.angle_alpha   90.00
_cell.angle_beta   90.00
_cell.angle_gamma   90.00
#
_symmetry.space_group_name_H-M   'P 1'
#
loop_
_entity.id
_entity.type
_entity.pdbx_description
1 polymer ?
#
loop_
_entity_poly.entity_id
_entity_poly.type
_entity_poly.pdbx_seq_one_letter_code
_entity_poly.pdbx_strand_id
1 'polypeptide(L)'
;TVKFVLMPSGQVVTLACSLGQSLSQLKDHFSQELKMPAASILLMFDGKTLPDETILADLGVGPNGTVQLEMQSADPLSTPIKPYKPRQEYHMPDIITVKIEAGSGSRDVIVEIERSMNKKPFLGGYRHKVSGVEFLNASAQTRPKVRPPNNIERFCRDTQTVHQKNRPQQTTNDMSTQMTGIGVYVANLEDKMIIPGKYVTADEFHARRWKMVVIIQKYYRRWLAKRYVNTLKAEKARRLEWERAEELRKKKEKEDRIKREFERRMNPNSKEDFDLLFHALEKWRKEEIERIELSLTGAEKKAALCMLLDQETQLLAAIDRHKLEADKSNKTKRIQDFLAKAAAPKKWKARDGKYVEMDTPYTIRAKELQDIYNSINMKYLTQDERLDVLLTLKHTVKEHDCKLTQEIIELIDREADLLMRGVKEDNLDGLRKRISTLVLQYIKTPTFNPESAKLLKIPQDPSVLRKNIYFCPSCNSYLPSTEFPLSSNSTNVGKCRRCAKIDNDARIRQDFSHYRYMLKSLRRSEEGYNDGSEIAFLLQEADLRYLVENIWNGQSVLSAWEDLYDLVMVRWNKHEEWSPWNCIFLTKDEASAHDKLSALEEGYGQVFIHKIKQKHTLARNYFSRLPGMAEII
;
A
#
# COMPACT_ATOMS: atom_id res chain seq x y z
N THR A 1 -39.16 -50.77 -41.58
CA THR A 1 -38.67 -50.07 -42.80
C THR A 1 -39.79 -49.21 -43.36
N VAL A 2 -39.48 -48.05 -43.93
CA VAL A 2 -40.49 -47.11 -44.44
C VAL A 2 -40.39 -47.04 -45.95
N LYS A 3 -41.51 -47.19 -46.66
CA LYS A 3 -41.62 -47.03 -48.12
C LYS A 3 -42.25 -45.67 -48.42
N PHE A 4 -41.50 -44.78 -49.05
CA PHE A 4 -41.98 -43.48 -49.48
C PHE A 4 -42.38 -43.54 -50.95
N VAL A 5 -43.64 -43.25 -51.27
CA VAL A 5 -44.15 -43.14 -52.64
C VAL A 5 -44.15 -41.67 -53.03
N LEU A 6 -43.27 -41.29 -53.94
CA LEU A 6 -43.14 -39.91 -54.44
C LEU A 6 -44.24 -39.64 -55.47
N MET A 7 -45.10 -38.68 -55.21
CA MET A 7 -46.21 -38.31 -56.11
C MET A 7 -45.88 -37.01 -56.86
N PRO A 8 -46.21 -36.89 -58.17
CA PRO A 8 -47.03 -37.82 -58.97
C PRO A 8 -46.24 -38.93 -59.68
N SER A 9 -44.92 -39.01 -59.51
CA SER A 9 -44.05 -39.93 -60.28
C SER A 9 -44.26 -41.42 -59.94
N GLY A 10 -44.87 -41.75 -58.81
CA GLY A 10 -45.10 -43.11 -58.33
C GLY A 10 -43.82 -43.85 -57.89
N GLN A 11 -42.68 -43.16 -57.83
CA GLN A 11 -41.40 -43.77 -57.49
C GLN A 11 -41.35 -44.14 -56.01
N VAL A 12 -41.05 -45.41 -55.71
CA VAL A 12 -40.94 -45.92 -54.33
C VAL A 12 -39.50 -45.87 -53.84
N VAL A 13 -39.27 -45.18 -52.72
CA VAL A 13 -37.97 -45.11 -52.03
C VAL A 13 -38.08 -45.82 -50.69
N THR A 14 -37.23 -46.81 -50.45
CA THR A 14 -37.21 -47.57 -49.20
C THR A 14 -36.08 -47.09 -48.30
N LEU A 15 -36.41 -46.68 -47.08
CA LEU A 15 -35.44 -46.25 -46.06
C LEU A 15 -35.58 -47.07 -44.78
N ALA A 16 -34.45 -47.43 -44.19
CA ALA A 16 -34.39 -48.00 -42.86
C ALA A 16 -34.38 -46.86 -41.83
N CYS A 17 -35.47 -46.73 -41.08
CA CYS A 17 -35.68 -45.67 -40.10
C CYS A 17 -35.82 -46.25 -38.70
N SER A 18 -35.41 -45.49 -37.68
CA SER A 18 -35.66 -45.82 -36.28
C SER A 18 -37.09 -45.47 -35.89
N LEU A 19 -37.73 -46.28 -35.04
CA LEU A 19 -39.09 -46.04 -34.54
C LEU A 19 -39.25 -44.67 -33.85
N GLY A 20 -38.17 -44.11 -33.28
CA GLY A 20 -38.17 -42.82 -32.59
C GLY A 20 -37.90 -41.60 -33.49
N GLN A 21 -37.73 -41.78 -34.81
CA GLN A 21 -37.52 -40.65 -35.72
C GLN A 21 -38.84 -39.90 -35.98
N SER A 22 -38.79 -38.58 -35.89
CA SER A 22 -39.92 -37.71 -36.23
C SER A 22 -40.01 -37.48 -37.74
N LEU A 23 -41.20 -37.15 -38.22
CA LEU A 23 -41.40 -36.79 -39.63
C LEU A 23 -40.61 -35.54 -40.04
N SER A 24 -40.39 -34.59 -39.14
CA SER A 24 -39.52 -33.43 -39.39
C SER A 24 -38.10 -33.83 -39.80
N GLN A 25 -37.51 -34.81 -39.11
CA GLN A 25 -36.17 -35.32 -39.43
C GLN A 25 -36.15 -36.01 -40.80
N LEU A 26 -37.22 -36.70 -41.15
CA LEU A 26 -37.36 -37.34 -42.47
C LEU A 26 -37.55 -36.29 -43.58
N LYS A 27 -38.32 -35.22 -43.33
CA LYS A 27 -38.44 -34.08 -44.24
C LYS A 27 -37.10 -33.37 -44.44
N ASP A 28 -36.33 -33.16 -43.39
CA ASP A 28 -35.00 -32.56 -43.49
C ASP A 28 -34.03 -33.44 -44.30
N HIS A 29 -34.08 -34.76 -44.11
CA HIS A 29 -33.32 -35.71 -44.91
C HIS A 29 -33.67 -35.60 -46.41
N PHE A 30 -34.96 -35.65 -46.75
CA PHE A 30 -35.39 -35.51 -48.15
C PHE A 30 -35.20 -34.09 -48.71
N SER A 31 -35.24 -33.06 -47.87
CA SER A 31 -34.93 -31.67 -48.25
C SER A 31 -33.51 -31.53 -48.77
N GLN A 32 -32.54 -32.20 -48.11
CA GLN A 32 -31.15 -32.23 -48.55
C GLN A 32 -30.95 -33.07 -49.82
N GLU A 33 -31.59 -34.23 -49.90
CA GLU A 33 -31.47 -35.14 -51.05
C GLU A 33 -32.14 -34.61 -52.31
N LEU A 34 -33.36 -34.10 -52.20
CA LEU A 34 -34.15 -33.54 -53.32
C LEU A 34 -33.79 -32.06 -53.61
N LYS A 35 -32.99 -31.42 -52.74
CA LYS A 35 -32.64 -29.99 -52.80
C LYS A 35 -33.87 -29.09 -52.86
N MET A 36 -34.82 -29.34 -51.98
CA MET A 36 -36.04 -28.55 -51.84
C MET A 36 -36.28 -28.19 -50.38
N PRO A 37 -36.90 -27.04 -50.06
CA PRO A 37 -37.15 -26.68 -48.67
C PRO A 37 -37.98 -27.74 -47.94
N ALA A 38 -37.63 -28.09 -46.70
CA ALA A 38 -38.37 -29.08 -45.91
C ALA A 38 -39.85 -28.69 -45.72
N ALA A 39 -40.14 -27.38 -45.64
CA ALA A 39 -41.50 -26.85 -45.56
C ALA A 39 -42.36 -27.13 -46.81
N SER A 40 -41.72 -27.35 -47.96
CA SER A 40 -42.40 -27.68 -49.21
C SER A 40 -42.71 -29.18 -49.34
N ILE A 41 -42.24 -30.03 -48.42
CA ILE A 41 -42.45 -31.48 -48.45
C ILE A 41 -43.62 -31.84 -47.53
N LEU A 42 -44.65 -32.47 -48.11
CA LEU A 42 -45.79 -33.04 -47.39
C LEU A 42 -45.66 -34.56 -47.34
N LEU A 43 -45.81 -35.13 -46.14
CA LEU A 43 -45.88 -36.57 -45.93
C LEU A 43 -47.31 -36.92 -45.52
N MET A 44 -47.87 -37.93 -46.18
CA MET A 44 -49.23 -38.39 -45.95
C MET A 44 -49.27 -39.88 -45.64
N PHE A 45 -50.20 -40.26 -44.78
CA PHE A 45 -50.51 -41.65 -44.44
C PHE A 45 -52.02 -41.85 -44.57
N ASP A 46 -52.44 -42.88 -45.33
CA ASP A 46 -53.84 -43.15 -45.67
C ASP A 46 -54.62 -41.90 -46.13
N GLY A 47 -54.00 -41.07 -46.97
CA GLY A 47 -54.60 -39.86 -47.56
C GLY A 47 -54.70 -38.65 -46.62
N LYS A 48 -54.15 -38.70 -45.39
CA LYS A 48 -54.11 -37.56 -44.45
C LYS A 48 -52.70 -37.01 -44.28
N THR A 49 -52.56 -35.68 -44.30
CA THR A 49 -51.29 -34.99 -44.03
C THR A 49 -50.93 -35.10 -42.55
N LEU A 50 -49.71 -35.54 -42.27
CA LEU A 50 -49.23 -35.74 -40.90
C LEU A 50 -48.48 -34.50 -40.37
N PRO A 51 -48.63 -34.16 -39.06
CA PRO A 51 -47.84 -33.12 -38.41
C PRO A 51 -46.36 -33.50 -38.28
N ASP A 52 -45.47 -32.50 -38.33
CA ASP A 52 -44.01 -32.66 -38.31
C ASP A 52 -43.46 -33.33 -37.04
N GLU A 53 -44.19 -33.22 -35.91
CA GLU A 53 -43.80 -33.78 -34.61
C GLU A 53 -44.17 -35.26 -34.46
N THR A 54 -44.99 -35.82 -35.36
CA THR A 54 -45.38 -37.23 -35.27
C THR A 54 -44.18 -38.14 -35.46
N ILE A 55 -44.11 -39.18 -34.63
CA ILE A 55 -43.03 -40.16 -34.64
C ILE A 55 -43.52 -41.39 -35.43
N LEU A 56 -42.60 -42.11 -36.08
CA LEU A 56 -42.94 -43.31 -36.85
C LEU A 56 -43.67 -44.39 -36.02
N ALA A 57 -43.40 -44.47 -34.71
CA ALA A 57 -44.14 -45.35 -33.79
C ALA A 57 -45.63 -45.01 -33.67
N ASP A 58 -46.00 -43.73 -33.79
CA ASP A 58 -47.39 -43.25 -33.64
C ASP A 58 -48.28 -43.67 -34.82
N LEU A 59 -47.67 -44.11 -35.93
CA LEU A 59 -48.36 -44.65 -37.10
C LEU A 59 -48.76 -46.13 -36.95
N GLY A 60 -48.62 -46.69 -35.73
CA GLY A 60 -49.05 -48.06 -35.40
C GLY A 60 -48.07 -49.16 -35.88
N VAL A 61 -46.82 -48.80 -36.17
CA VAL A 61 -45.82 -49.68 -36.78
C VAL A 61 -44.94 -50.28 -35.69
N GLY A 62 -44.99 -51.61 -35.51
CA GLY A 62 -44.10 -52.31 -34.59
C GLY A 62 -42.65 -52.41 -35.08
N PRO A 63 -41.69 -52.82 -34.21
CA PRO A 63 -40.31 -53.11 -34.63
C PRO A 63 -40.29 -54.17 -35.74
N ASN A 64 -39.54 -53.90 -36.81
CA ASN A 64 -39.50 -54.65 -38.08
C ASN A 64 -40.77 -54.59 -38.96
N GLY A 65 -41.76 -53.76 -38.59
CA GLY A 65 -42.91 -53.47 -39.45
C GLY A 65 -42.55 -52.66 -40.69
N THR A 66 -43.41 -52.74 -41.71
CA THR A 66 -43.32 -51.92 -42.93
C THR A 66 -44.47 -50.94 -42.98
N VAL A 67 -44.18 -49.67 -43.21
CA VAL A 67 -45.20 -48.61 -43.37
C VAL A 67 -44.98 -47.88 -44.67
N GLN A 68 -46.06 -47.49 -45.33
CA GLN A 68 -46.03 -46.76 -46.59
C GLN A 68 -46.51 -45.33 -46.37
N LEU A 69 -45.70 -44.36 -46.80
CA LEU A 69 -46.00 -42.94 -46.75
C LEU A 69 -45.99 -42.36 -48.15
N GLU A 70 -46.95 -41.50 -48.46
CA GLU A 70 -46.96 -40.74 -49.71
C GLU A 70 -46.28 -39.39 -49.50
N MET A 71 -45.45 -38.99 -50.46
CA MET A 71 -44.73 -37.71 -50.41
C MET A 71 -45.17 -36.82 -51.57
N GLN A 72 -45.62 -35.62 -51.25
CA GLN A 72 -46.11 -34.62 -52.20
C GLN A 72 -45.44 -33.26 -51.95
N SER A 73 -45.35 -32.43 -52.99
CA SER A 73 -44.95 -31.03 -52.81
C SER A 73 -46.16 -30.21 -52.39
N ALA A 74 -45.99 -29.32 -51.40
CA ALA A 74 -47.01 -28.35 -50.99
C ALA A 74 -47.31 -27.32 -52.09
N ASP A 75 -46.36 -27.06 -52.98
CA ASP A 75 -46.55 -26.22 -54.17
C ASP A 75 -45.94 -26.91 -55.40
N PRO A 76 -46.74 -27.76 -56.08
CA PRO A 76 -46.29 -28.51 -57.24
C PRO A 76 -45.89 -27.65 -58.44
N LEU A 77 -46.38 -26.40 -58.54
CA LEU A 77 -46.13 -25.51 -59.67
C LEU A 77 -44.77 -24.81 -59.56
N SER A 78 -44.41 -24.33 -58.35
CA SER A 78 -43.10 -23.69 -58.15
C SER A 78 -41.99 -24.66 -57.77
N THR A 79 -42.32 -25.77 -57.07
CA THR A 79 -41.34 -26.72 -56.52
C THR A 79 -41.75 -28.19 -56.72
N PRO A 80 -41.72 -28.73 -57.95
CA PRO A 80 -42.06 -30.13 -58.19
C PRO A 80 -41.01 -31.08 -57.60
N ILE A 81 -41.48 -32.22 -57.05
CA ILE A 81 -40.58 -33.30 -56.58
C ILE A 81 -39.83 -33.88 -57.77
N LYS A 82 -38.49 -33.82 -57.73
CA LYS A 82 -37.60 -34.41 -58.74
C LYS A 82 -37.44 -35.92 -58.51
N PRO A 83 -37.17 -36.72 -59.56
CA PRO A 83 -36.96 -38.16 -59.40
C PRO A 83 -35.77 -38.44 -58.46
N TYR A 84 -35.99 -39.30 -57.48
CA TYR A 84 -35.00 -39.65 -56.47
C TYR A 84 -33.91 -40.51 -57.11
N LYS A 85 -32.66 -40.04 -57.09
CA LYS A 85 -31.49 -40.80 -57.52
C LYS A 85 -30.64 -41.08 -56.28
N PRO A 86 -30.56 -42.32 -55.78
CA PRO A 86 -29.66 -42.61 -54.67
C PRO A 86 -28.24 -42.25 -55.11
N ARG A 87 -27.52 -41.47 -54.30
CA ARG A 87 -26.09 -41.23 -54.55
C ARG A 87 -25.40 -42.58 -54.52
N GLN A 88 -24.67 -42.93 -55.58
CA GLN A 88 -23.67 -43.99 -55.48
C GLN A 88 -22.70 -43.54 -54.39
N GLU A 89 -22.71 -44.22 -53.25
CA GLU A 89 -21.70 -44.00 -52.22
C GLU A 89 -20.34 -44.28 -52.85
N TYR A 90 -19.58 -43.22 -53.13
CA TYR A 90 -18.18 -43.37 -53.52
C TYR A 90 -17.42 -43.87 -52.29
N HIS A 91 -17.24 -45.19 -52.23
CA HIS A 91 -16.45 -45.83 -51.18
C HIS A 91 -14.97 -45.67 -51.53
N MET A 92 -14.32 -44.67 -50.93
CA MET A 92 -12.87 -44.55 -50.98
C MET A 92 -12.29 -45.59 -50.02
N PRO A 93 -11.38 -46.46 -50.46
CA PRO A 93 -10.83 -47.50 -49.60
C PRO A 93 -9.99 -46.86 -48.48
N ASP A 94 -10.13 -47.38 -47.25
CA ASP A 94 -9.39 -46.91 -46.07
C ASP A 94 -7.89 -47.18 -46.19
N ILE A 95 -7.51 -48.10 -47.08
CA ILE A 95 -6.14 -48.50 -47.35
C ILE A 95 -5.93 -48.50 -48.85
N ILE A 96 -4.90 -47.79 -49.31
CA ILE A 96 -4.39 -47.92 -50.67
C ILE A 96 -2.97 -48.45 -50.62
N THR A 97 -2.66 -49.39 -51.50
CA THR A 97 -1.29 -49.86 -51.72
C THR A 97 -0.67 -49.02 -52.82
N VAL A 98 0.32 -48.21 -52.45
CA VAL A 98 1.03 -47.34 -53.38
C VAL A 98 2.38 -47.98 -53.67
N LYS A 99 2.66 -48.30 -54.94
CA LYS A 99 3.99 -48.74 -55.36
C LYS A 99 4.92 -47.54 -55.35
N ILE A 100 5.97 -47.60 -54.54
CA ILE A 100 7.01 -46.58 -54.48
C ILE A 100 8.31 -47.20 -55.01
N GLU A 101 8.96 -46.55 -55.97
CA GLU A 101 10.30 -46.95 -56.40
C GLU A 101 11.32 -46.52 -55.34
N ALA A 102 11.96 -47.49 -54.69
CA ALA A 102 13.17 -47.27 -53.92
C ALA A 102 14.35 -47.89 -54.70
N GLY A 103 15.54 -47.31 -54.60
CA GLY A 103 16.70 -47.63 -55.46
C GLY A 103 17.21 -49.09 -55.49
N SER A 104 16.58 -50.01 -54.75
CA SER A 104 16.86 -51.46 -54.80
C SER A 104 15.63 -52.31 -55.19
N GLY A 105 14.63 -51.72 -55.85
CA GLY A 105 13.39 -52.37 -56.32
C GLY A 105 12.12 -51.65 -55.88
N SER A 106 11.01 -51.85 -56.61
CA SER A 106 9.70 -51.31 -56.26
C SER A 106 9.17 -51.95 -54.96
N ARG A 107 8.67 -51.11 -54.05
CA ARG A 107 8.11 -51.53 -52.76
C ARG A 107 6.67 -51.06 -52.68
N ASP A 108 5.77 -51.97 -52.33
CA ASP A 108 4.37 -51.65 -52.13
C ASP A 108 4.18 -51.13 -50.70
N VAL A 109 3.87 -49.84 -50.55
CA VAL A 109 3.65 -49.21 -49.25
C VAL A 109 2.14 -49.09 -49.03
N ILE A 110 1.71 -49.63 -47.90
CA ILE A 110 0.34 -49.56 -47.43
C ILE A 110 0.14 -48.17 -46.81
N VAL A 111 -0.72 -47.36 -47.42
CA VAL A 111 -1.08 -46.03 -46.92
C VAL A 111 -2.49 -46.09 -46.35
N GLU A 112 -2.59 -45.86 -45.04
CA GLU A 112 -3.87 -45.67 -44.35
C GLU A 112 -4.39 -44.26 -44.61
N ILE A 113 -5.62 -44.15 -45.10
CA ILE A 113 -6.29 -42.89 -45.39
C ILE A 113 -7.21 -42.53 -44.24
N GLU A 114 -6.80 -41.58 -43.41
CA GLU A 114 -7.63 -41.06 -42.32
C GLU A 114 -8.60 -39.97 -42.85
N ARG A 115 -9.91 -40.26 -42.83
CA ARG A 115 -10.95 -39.28 -43.16
C ARG A 115 -11.19 -38.34 -41.97
N SER A 116 -10.64 -37.14 -42.06
CA SER A 116 -10.96 -36.07 -41.09
C SER A 116 -12.38 -35.54 -41.31
N MET A 117 -13.28 -35.77 -40.35
CA MET A 117 -14.63 -35.19 -40.32
C MET A 117 -14.65 -33.74 -39.79
N ASN A 118 -13.49 -33.09 -39.67
CA ASN A 118 -13.38 -31.78 -39.04
C ASN A 118 -13.94 -30.67 -39.95
N LYS A 119 -14.74 -29.78 -39.36
CA LYS A 119 -15.21 -28.55 -40.04
C LYS A 119 -14.04 -27.59 -40.26
N LYS A 120 -14.00 -26.97 -41.43
CA LYS A 120 -12.99 -25.98 -41.82
C LYS A 120 -12.98 -24.79 -40.84
N PRO A 121 -11.83 -24.37 -40.28
CA PRO A 121 -11.75 -23.19 -39.41
C PRO A 121 -12.03 -21.89 -40.19
N PHE A 122 -12.72 -20.95 -39.58
CA PHE A 122 -13.03 -19.65 -40.18
C PHE A 122 -11.80 -18.73 -40.13
N LEU A 123 -11.09 -18.59 -41.25
CA LEU A 123 -9.89 -17.74 -41.40
C LEU A 123 -10.19 -16.46 -42.19
N GLY A 124 -11.45 -16.01 -42.17
CA GLY A 124 -11.96 -14.96 -43.04
C GLY A 124 -12.42 -15.48 -44.41
N GLY A 125 -13.10 -14.63 -45.15
CA GLY A 125 -13.70 -14.98 -46.42
C GLY A 125 -14.63 -13.89 -46.97
N TYR A 126 -15.23 -14.18 -48.13
CA TYR A 126 -16.18 -13.29 -48.80
C TYR A 126 -17.57 -13.90 -48.76
N ARG A 127 -18.59 -13.07 -48.52
CA ARG A 127 -19.99 -13.48 -48.63
C ARG A 127 -20.61 -12.81 -49.83
N HIS A 128 -21.15 -13.60 -50.76
CA HIS A 128 -21.91 -13.06 -51.88
C HIS A 128 -23.24 -12.51 -51.36
N LYS A 129 -23.52 -11.21 -51.57
CA LYS A 129 -24.68 -10.52 -50.96
C LYS A 129 -26.03 -11.08 -51.43
N VAL A 130 -26.13 -11.56 -52.67
CA VAL A 130 -27.41 -12.00 -53.28
C VAL A 130 -27.66 -13.48 -53.06
N SER A 131 -26.67 -14.34 -53.37
CA SER A 131 -26.82 -15.79 -53.20
C SER A 131 -26.54 -16.28 -51.78
N GLY A 132 -25.97 -15.43 -50.92
CA GLY A 132 -25.61 -15.75 -49.55
C GLY A 132 -24.43 -16.72 -49.40
N VAL A 133 -23.85 -17.19 -50.50
CA VAL A 133 -22.75 -18.18 -50.50
C VAL A 133 -21.50 -17.58 -49.86
N GLU A 134 -20.88 -18.33 -48.95
CA GLU A 134 -19.68 -17.96 -48.23
C GLU A 134 -18.44 -18.64 -48.83
N PHE A 135 -17.48 -17.84 -49.26
CA PHE A 135 -16.19 -18.29 -49.76
C PHE A 135 -15.14 -18.11 -48.67
N LEU A 136 -14.79 -19.19 -47.99
CA LEU A 136 -13.82 -19.19 -46.89
C LEU A 136 -12.38 -19.33 -47.41
N ASN A 137 -11.45 -18.54 -46.86
CA ASN A 137 -10.02 -18.64 -47.15
C ASN A 137 -9.47 -20.06 -46.98
N ALA A 138 -8.47 -20.46 -47.77
CA ALA A 138 -7.88 -21.80 -47.68
C ALA A 138 -7.27 -22.06 -46.29
N SER A 139 -7.43 -23.29 -45.79
CA SER A 139 -6.81 -23.77 -44.56
C SER A 139 -6.09 -25.08 -44.85
N ALA A 140 -4.94 -25.31 -44.23
CA ALA A 140 -4.22 -26.58 -44.37
C ALA A 140 -5.05 -27.75 -43.79
N GLN A 141 -5.14 -28.86 -44.52
CA GLN A 141 -5.82 -30.08 -44.07
C GLN A 141 -4.94 -30.94 -43.14
N THR A 142 -3.62 -30.77 -43.21
CA THR A 142 -2.66 -31.48 -42.37
C THR A 142 -2.55 -30.82 -41.01
N ARG A 143 -2.69 -31.59 -39.93
CA ARG A 143 -2.37 -31.10 -38.59
C ARG A 143 -0.89 -30.71 -38.54
N PRO A 144 -0.51 -29.58 -37.93
CA PRO A 144 0.90 -29.31 -37.66
C PRO A 144 1.48 -30.41 -36.77
N LYS A 145 2.76 -30.74 -36.94
CA LYS A 145 3.45 -31.71 -36.06
C LYS A 145 3.26 -31.28 -34.61
N VAL A 146 2.64 -32.14 -33.81
CA VAL A 146 2.46 -31.92 -32.38
C VAL A 146 3.85 -31.88 -31.76
N ARG A 147 4.22 -30.73 -31.16
CA ARG A 147 5.47 -30.62 -30.40
C ARG A 147 5.32 -31.48 -29.14
N PRO A 148 6.35 -32.25 -28.74
CA PRO A 148 6.30 -32.98 -27.48
C PRO A 148 5.99 -32.00 -26.33
N PRO A 149 5.06 -32.34 -25.44
CA PRO A 149 4.72 -31.48 -24.33
C PRO A 149 5.96 -31.23 -23.48
N ASN A 150 6.17 -29.98 -23.10
CA ASN A 150 7.23 -29.62 -22.17
C ASN A 150 6.84 -30.19 -20.80
N ASN A 151 7.69 -30.98 -20.15
CA ASN A 151 7.44 -31.58 -18.82
C ASN A 151 7.34 -30.56 -17.66
N ILE A 152 7.26 -29.28 -17.97
CA ILE A 152 7.14 -28.18 -17.02
C ILE A 152 5.72 -27.65 -17.13
N GLU A 153 4.91 -27.88 -16.09
CA GLU A 153 3.61 -27.21 -15.95
C GLU A 153 3.83 -25.70 -15.93
N ARG A 154 3.37 -25.02 -16.98
CA ARG A 154 3.43 -23.56 -17.09
C ARG A 154 2.01 -23.01 -17.00
N PHE A 155 1.68 -22.39 -15.87
CA PHE A 155 0.44 -21.63 -15.69
C PHE A 155 0.59 -20.22 -16.29
N CYS A 156 0.65 -20.12 -17.63
CA CYS A 156 0.58 -18.83 -18.31
C CYS A 156 -0.84 -18.60 -18.83
N ARG A 157 -1.55 -17.63 -18.23
CA ARG A 157 -2.86 -17.15 -18.69
C ARG A 157 -2.69 -15.80 -19.39
N ASP A 158 -1.72 -15.72 -20.29
CA ASP A 158 -1.44 -14.49 -21.03
C ASP A 158 -2.48 -14.33 -22.14
N THR A 159 -3.50 -13.51 -21.86
CA THR A 159 -4.46 -13.08 -22.88
C THR A 159 -4.17 -11.62 -23.22
N GLN A 160 -3.72 -11.34 -24.44
CA GLN A 160 -3.66 -9.96 -24.94
C GLN A 160 -5.09 -9.43 -25.12
N THR A 161 -5.43 -8.34 -24.42
CA THR A 161 -6.66 -7.59 -24.65
C THR A 161 -6.52 -6.79 -25.94
N VAL A 162 -7.02 -7.34 -27.05
CA VAL A 162 -6.99 -6.68 -28.36
C VAL A 162 -8.30 -5.95 -28.64
N HIS A 163 -8.21 -4.70 -29.08
CA HIS A 163 -9.37 -3.97 -29.58
C HIS A 163 -9.67 -4.36 -31.03
N GLN A 164 -10.58 -5.32 -31.23
CA GLN A 164 -11.02 -5.73 -32.57
C GLN A 164 -11.99 -4.70 -33.19
N LYS A 165 -11.84 -4.40 -34.48
CA LYS A 165 -12.78 -3.58 -35.26
C LYS A 165 -13.04 -4.24 -36.60
N ASN A 166 -14.31 -4.39 -36.96
CA ASN A 166 -14.69 -4.90 -38.27
C ASN A 166 -14.58 -3.79 -39.31
N ARG A 167 -13.82 -4.03 -40.38
CA ARG A 167 -13.72 -3.13 -41.54
C ARG A 167 -14.29 -3.84 -42.77
N PRO A 168 -15.50 -3.46 -43.23
CA PRO A 168 -16.03 -4.02 -44.47
C PRO A 168 -15.24 -3.49 -45.67
N GLN A 169 -14.98 -4.35 -46.65
CA GLN A 169 -14.40 -4.00 -47.94
C GLN A 169 -15.40 -4.39 -49.05
N GLN A 170 -15.57 -3.52 -50.04
CA GLN A 170 -16.43 -3.75 -51.19
C GLN A 170 -15.59 -3.68 -52.47
N THR A 171 -15.71 -4.68 -53.33
CA THR A 171 -15.08 -4.70 -54.66
C THR A 171 -15.82 -3.77 -55.61
N THR A 172 -15.15 -3.30 -56.67
CA THR A 172 -15.81 -2.58 -57.77
C THR A 172 -16.85 -3.49 -58.44
N ASN A 173 -17.95 -2.90 -58.88
CA ASN A 173 -18.97 -3.59 -59.66
C ASN A 173 -19.15 -2.82 -60.96
N ASP A 174 -18.87 -3.47 -62.08
CA ASP A 174 -18.99 -2.86 -63.39
C ASP A 174 -20.40 -3.12 -63.93
N MET A 175 -21.04 -2.07 -64.44
CA MET A 175 -22.34 -2.15 -65.10
C MET A 175 -22.21 -1.62 -66.52
N SER A 176 -22.70 -2.38 -67.49
CA SER A 176 -22.77 -1.99 -68.89
C SER A 176 -24.22 -1.75 -69.29
N THR A 177 -24.48 -0.66 -70.01
CA THR A 177 -25.77 -0.38 -70.63
C THR A 177 -25.62 -0.44 -72.15
N GLN A 178 -26.53 -1.16 -72.81
CA GLN A 178 -26.61 -1.23 -74.27
C GLN A 178 -27.85 -0.50 -74.74
N MET A 179 -27.69 0.50 -75.61
CA MET A 179 -28.82 1.22 -76.20
C MET A 179 -29.47 0.38 -77.31
N THR A 180 -30.80 0.42 -77.39
CA THR A 180 -31.53 -0.17 -78.52
C THR A 180 -31.36 0.70 -79.76
N GLY A 181 -31.03 0.09 -80.89
CA GLY A 181 -30.78 0.78 -82.17
C GLY A 181 -31.17 -0.09 -83.36
N ILE A 182 -31.24 0.49 -84.56
CA ILE A 182 -31.60 -0.25 -85.77
C ILE A 182 -30.52 -1.30 -86.03
N GLY A 183 -30.88 -2.58 -85.92
CA GLY A 183 -29.98 -3.73 -86.08
C GLY A 183 -29.37 -4.29 -84.78
N VAL A 184 -29.63 -3.69 -83.60
CA VAL A 184 -29.13 -4.18 -82.31
C VAL A 184 -30.31 -4.42 -81.36
N TYR A 185 -30.57 -5.68 -81.05
CA TYR A 185 -31.64 -6.10 -80.13
C TYR A 185 -31.12 -6.27 -78.70
N VAL A 186 -31.80 -5.65 -77.74
CA VAL A 186 -31.58 -5.81 -76.30
C VAL A 186 -32.89 -6.25 -75.65
N ALA A 187 -32.84 -7.23 -74.76
CA ALA A 187 -34.03 -7.78 -74.11
C ALA A 187 -34.42 -6.95 -72.88
N ASN A 188 -35.65 -6.43 -72.86
CA ASN A 188 -36.17 -5.57 -71.78
C ASN A 188 -36.96 -6.35 -70.70
N LEU A 189 -36.77 -7.67 -70.62
CA LEU A 189 -37.62 -8.56 -69.81
C LEU A 189 -37.47 -8.32 -68.29
N GLU A 190 -36.30 -7.89 -67.83
CA GLU A 190 -36.00 -7.64 -66.41
C GLU A 190 -36.05 -6.14 -66.03
N ASP A 191 -36.40 -5.27 -66.98
CA ASP A 191 -36.41 -3.83 -66.78
C ASP A 191 -37.59 -3.38 -65.91
N LYS A 192 -37.39 -2.27 -65.17
CA LYS A 192 -38.39 -1.70 -64.28
C LYS A 192 -38.71 -0.26 -64.67
N MET A 193 -39.99 0.02 -64.89
CA MET A 193 -40.49 1.39 -65.09
C MET A 193 -40.64 2.08 -63.73
N ILE A 194 -39.99 3.23 -63.55
CA ILE A 194 -40.01 4.00 -62.31
C ILE A 194 -40.55 5.42 -62.60
N ILE A 195 -41.51 5.88 -61.78
CA ILE A 195 -42.04 7.24 -61.86
C ILE A 195 -41.11 8.17 -61.04
N PRO A 196 -40.62 9.28 -61.59
CA PRO A 196 -39.72 10.18 -60.87
C PRO A 196 -40.43 10.88 -59.70
N GLY A 197 -39.78 10.87 -58.53
CA GLY A 197 -40.21 11.65 -57.37
C GLY A 197 -39.78 13.12 -57.44
N LYS A 198 -40.04 13.88 -56.36
CA LYS A 198 -39.52 15.26 -56.24
C LYS A 198 -38.00 15.26 -56.23
N TYR A 199 -37.41 15.95 -57.20
CA TYR A 199 -35.97 16.18 -57.24
C TYR A 199 -35.59 17.25 -56.22
N VAL A 200 -34.54 17.00 -55.43
CA VAL A 200 -33.96 17.98 -54.51
C VAL A 200 -32.69 18.49 -55.15
N THR A 201 -32.61 19.80 -55.36
CA THR A 201 -31.41 20.42 -55.91
C THR A 201 -30.25 20.32 -54.91
N ALA A 202 -29.01 20.37 -55.40
CA ALA A 202 -27.83 20.32 -54.54
C ALA A 202 -27.87 21.44 -53.48
N ASP A 203 -28.28 22.65 -53.86
CA ASP A 203 -28.36 23.80 -52.97
C ASP A 203 -29.40 23.63 -51.86
N GLU A 204 -30.59 23.11 -52.17
CA GLU A 204 -31.62 22.80 -51.18
C GLU A 204 -31.14 21.73 -50.18
N PHE A 205 -30.45 20.70 -50.67
CA PHE A 205 -29.89 19.66 -49.84
C PHE A 205 -28.79 20.20 -48.92
N HIS A 206 -27.88 21.03 -49.44
CA HIS A 206 -26.82 21.67 -48.67
C HIS A 206 -27.38 22.65 -47.64
N ALA A 207 -28.37 23.47 -47.98
CA ALA A 207 -29.04 24.37 -47.06
C ALA A 207 -29.73 23.61 -45.92
N ARG A 208 -30.41 22.48 -46.23
CA ARG A 208 -31.01 21.62 -45.20
C ARG A 208 -29.95 21.01 -44.28
N ARG A 209 -28.84 20.51 -44.83
CA ARG A 209 -27.72 19.99 -44.03
C ARG A 209 -27.13 21.07 -43.13
N TRP A 210 -26.91 22.28 -43.65
CA TRP A 210 -26.35 23.38 -42.88
C TRP A 210 -27.22 23.73 -41.67
N LYS A 211 -28.55 23.85 -41.86
CA LYS A 211 -29.50 24.07 -40.76
C LYS A 211 -29.40 22.98 -39.69
N MET A 212 -29.32 21.71 -40.09
CA MET A 212 -29.17 20.58 -39.14
C MET A 212 -27.82 20.59 -38.42
N VAL A 213 -26.73 20.92 -39.12
CA VAL A 213 -25.39 21.05 -38.52
C VAL A 213 -25.38 22.14 -37.45
N VAL A 214 -25.99 23.31 -37.70
CA VAL A 214 -26.09 24.39 -36.71
C VAL A 214 -26.83 23.92 -35.45
N ILE A 215 -27.92 23.16 -35.60
CA ILE A 215 -28.66 22.59 -34.48
C ILE A 215 -27.78 21.62 -33.68
N ILE A 216 -27.11 20.69 -34.35
CA ILE A 216 -26.20 19.72 -33.72
C ILE A 216 -25.08 20.45 -32.97
N GLN A 217 -24.45 21.45 -33.59
CA GLN A 217 -23.40 22.24 -32.97
C GLN A 217 -23.89 22.99 -31.72
N LYS A 218 -25.11 23.56 -31.76
CA LYS A 218 -25.72 24.23 -30.60
C LYS A 218 -25.90 23.27 -29.42
N TYR A 219 -26.45 22.08 -29.67
CA TYR A 219 -26.62 21.07 -28.61
C TYR A 219 -25.28 20.51 -28.12
N TYR A 220 -24.32 20.32 -29.02
CA TYR A 220 -22.98 19.84 -28.67
C TYR A 220 -22.23 20.83 -27.78
N ARG A 221 -22.24 22.14 -28.11
CA ARG A 221 -21.67 23.20 -27.26
C ARG A 221 -22.34 23.24 -25.88
N ARG A 222 -23.67 23.11 -25.83
CA ARG A 222 -24.41 23.03 -24.55
C ARG A 222 -23.99 21.80 -23.73
N TRP A 223 -23.85 20.65 -24.38
CA TRP A 223 -23.42 19.41 -23.72
C TRP A 223 -22.00 19.52 -23.17
N LEU A 224 -21.05 20.08 -23.94
CA LEU A 224 -19.69 20.37 -23.48
C LEU A 224 -19.68 21.29 -22.25
N ALA A 225 -20.44 22.39 -22.28
CA ALA A 225 -20.55 23.32 -21.16
C ALA A 225 -21.12 22.64 -19.91
N LYS A 226 -22.18 21.82 -20.05
CA LYS A 226 -22.73 21.03 -18.93
C LYS A 226 -21.71 20.06 -18.35
N ARG A 227 -20.96 19.36 -19.20
CA ARG A 227 -19.90 18.43 -18.77
C ARG A 227 -18.81 19.17 -17.99
N TYR A 228 -18.37 20.32 -18.47
CA TYR A 228 -17.39 21.17 -17.77
C TYR A 228 -17.90 21.69 -16.42
N VAL A 229 -19.14 22.16 -16.34
CA VAL A 229 -19.73 22.59 -15.06
C VAL A 229 -19.85 21.42 -14.09
N ASN A 230 -20.18 20.22 -14.58
CA ASN A 230 -20.25 19.03 -13.74
C ASN A 230 -18.87 18.62 -13.20
N THR A 231 -17.80 18.72 -14.01
CA THR A 231 -16.43 18.48 -13.52
C THR A 231 -16.04 19.51 -12.46
N LEU A 232 -16.33 20.79 -12.67
CA LEU A 232 -16.07 21.85 -11.68
C LEU A 232 -16.86 21.64 -10.38
N LYS A 233 -18.13 21.21 -10.46
CA LYS A 233 -18.94 20.88 -9.28
C LYS A 233 -18.32 19.71 -8.51
N ALA A 234 -17.87 18.66 -9.20
CA ALA A 234 -17.21 17.53 -8.58
C ALA A 234 -15.85 17.91 -7.95
N GLU A 235 -15.09 18.80 -8.58
CA GLU A 235 -13.86 19.36 -8.02
C GLU A 235 -14.13 20.21 -6.78
N LYS A 236 -15.13 21.09 -6.81
CA LYS A 236 -15.55 21.88 -5.65
C LYS A 236 -16.00 20.99 -4.49
N ALA A 237 -16.80 19.95 -4.77
CA ALA A 237 -17.25 18.99 -3.76
C ALA A 237 -16.06 18.25 -3.12
N ARG A 238 -15.14 17.73 -3.94
CA ARG A 238 -13.89 17.10 -3.46
C ARG A 238 -13.05 18.03 -2.60
N ARG A 239 -12.92 19.30 -2.99
CA ARG A 239 -12.20 20.31 -2.20
C ARG A 239 -12.86 20.55 -0.84
N LEU A 240 -14.18 20.74 -0.80
CA LEU A 240 -14.93 20.94 0.45
C LEU A 240 -14.94 19.70 1.36
N GLU A 241 -14.92 18.49 0.78
CA GLU A 241 -14.75 17.25 1.53
C GLU A 241 -13.34 17.15 2.12
N TRP A 242 -12.32 17.49 1.33
CA TRP A 242 -10.93 17.55 1.79
C TRP A 242 -10.76 18.58 2.92
N GLU A 243 -11.28 19.80 2.78
CA GLU A 243 -11.23 20.85 3.82
C GLU A 243 -11.91 20.37 5.12
N ARG A 244 -13.10 19.76 5.04
CA ARG A 244 -13.79 19.19 6.22
C ARG A 244 -13.02 18.04 6.86
N ALA A 245 -12.45 17.14 6.06
CA ALA A 245 -11.65 16.02 6.56
C ALA A 245 -10.38 16.51 7.24
N GLU A 246 -9.75 17.56 6.69
CA GLU A 246 -8.56 18.20 7.22
C GLU A 246 -8.84 18.90 8.56
N GLU A 247 -9.95 19.64 8.67
CA GLU A 247 -10.39 20.22 9.95
C GLU A 247 -10.65 19.15 11.02
N LEU A 248 -11.32 18.05 10.64
CA LEU A 248 -11.59 16.94 11.56
C LEU A 248 -10.30 16.23 11.98
N ARG A 249 -9.32 16.10 11.06
CA ARG A 249 -7.98 15.58 11.35
C ARG A 249 -7.27 16.46 12.37
N LYS A 250 -7.25 17.79 12.18
CA LYS A 250 -6.63 18.74 13.11
C LYS A 250 -7.28 18.71 14.50
N LYS A 251 -8.62 18.62 14.57
CA LYS A 251 -9.33 18.46 15.85
C LYS A 251 -8.95 17.17 16.56
N LYS A 252 -8.96 16.03 15.86
CA LYS A 252 -8.55 14.74 16.43
C LYS A 252 -7.09 14.73 16.88
N GLU A 253 -6.18 15.29 16.08
CA GLU A 253 -4.76 15.38 16.46
C GLU A 253 -4.57 16.21 17.73
N LYS A 254 -5.32 17.32 17.87
CA LYS A 254 -5.33 18.15 19.08
C LYS A 254 -5.91 17.41 20.28
N GLU A 255 -7.03 16.69 20.12
CA GLU A 255 -7.64 15.86 21.17
C GLU A 255 -6.70 14.74 21.61
N ASP A 256 -6.12 13.98 20.68
CA ASP A 256 -5.14 12.93 20.96
C ASP A 256 -3.88 13.48 21.62
N ARG A 257 -3.48 14.72 21.30
CA ARG A 257 -2.38 15.40 21.97
C ARG A 257 -2.71 15.73 23.41
N ILE A 258 -3.86 16.36 23.67
CA ILE A 258 -4.32 16.68 25.03
C ILE A 258 -4.45 15.40 25.86
N LYS A 259 -5.00 14.34 25.26
CA LYS A 259 -5.10 13.03 25.90
C LYS A 259 -3.72 12.45 26.26
N ARG A 260 -2.76 12.48 25.33
CA ARG A 260 -1.37 12.04 25.60
C ARG A 260 -0.70 12.87 26.68
N GLU A 261 -0.89 14.19 26.67
CA GLU A 261 -0.34 15.06 27.70
C GLU A 261 -0.94 14.76 29.07
N PHE A 262 -2.26 14.53 29.12
CA PHE A 262 -2.95 14.09 30.33
C PHE A 262 -2.42 12.74 30.82
N GLU A 263 -2.26 11.75 29.94
CA GLU A 263 -1.67 10.44 30.28
C GLU A 263 -0.23 10.57 30.80
N ARG A 264 0.59 11.46 30.20
CA ARG A 264 1.97 11.74 30.66
C ARG A 264 1.99 12.36 32.05
N ARG A 265 1.02 13.22 32.39
CA ARG A 265 0.88 13.80 33.72
C ARG A 265 0.37 12.78 34.74
N MET A 266 -0.55 11.90 34.33
CA MET A 266 -1.12 10.87 35.20
C MET A 266 -0.11 9.77 35.53
N ASN A 267 0.67 9.33 34.54
CA ASN A 267 1.62 8.22 34.64
C ASN A 267 3.02 8.63 34.12
N PRO A 268 3.75 9.50 34.84
CA PRO A 268 5.05 10.00 34.41
C PRO A 268 6.10 8.89 34.40
N ASN A 269 6.77 8.69 33.27
CA ASN A 269 7.82 7.66 33.13
C ASN A 269 9.14 8.23 32.62
N SER A 270 9.08 9.21 31.72
CA SER A 270 10.25 9.89 31.17
C SER A 270 10.69 11.04 32.07
N LYS A 271 11.96 11.42 31.95
CA LYS A 271 12.47 12.66 32.56
C LYS A 271 11.69 13.90 32.11
N GLU A 272 11.25 13.92 30.85
CA GLU A 272 10.46 15.01 30.27
C GLU A 272 9.03 15.06 30.86
N ASP A 273 8.48 13.92 31.29
CA ASP A 273 7.17 13.87 31.93
C ASP A 273 7.24 14.48 33.34
N PHE A 274 8.35 14.22 34.06
CA PHE A 274 8.60 14.87 35.35
C PHE A 274 8.85 16.37 35.20
N ASP A 275 9.56 16.81 34.15
CA ASP A 275 9.76 18.24 33.88
C ASP A 275 8.42 18.95 33.62
N LEU A 276 7.49 18.29 32.91
CA LEU A 276 6.12 18.76 32.71
C LEU A 276 5.35 18.89 34.03
N LEU A 277 5.50 17.93 34.95
CA LEU A 277 4.87 17.98 36.27
C LEU A 277 5.44 19.09 37.15
N PHE A 278 6.77 19.27 37.18
CA PHE A 278 7.40 20.37 37.91
C PHE A 278 6.98 21.73 37.35
N HIS A 279 6.87 21.87 36.03
CA HIS A 279 6.40 23.09 35.40
C HIS A 279 4.92 23.37 35.71
N ALA A 280 4.06 22.34 35.69
CA ALA A 280 2.65 22.48 36.08
C ALA A 280 2.50 22.89 37.55
N LEU A 281 3.33 22.32 38.45
CA LEU A 281 3.39 22.71 39.85
C LEU A 281 3.82 24.17 40.02
N GLU A 282 4.84 24.62 39.28
CA GLU A 282 5.30 26.01 39.34
C GLU A 282 4.27 26.99 38.80
N LYS A 283 3.55 26.63 37.74
CA LYS A 283 2.44 27.43 37.22
C LYS A 283 1.32 27.57 38.26
N TRP A 284 0.88 26.46 38.85
CA TRP A 284 -0.11 26.46 39.93
C TRP A 284 0.35 27.32 41.12
N ARG A 285 1.60 27.17 41.54
CA ARG A 285 2.19 27.94 42.63
C ARG A 285 2.16 29.45 42.34
N LYS A 286 2.51 29.88 41.12
CA LYS A 286 2.44 31.30 40.72
C LYS A 286 1.00 31.83 40.73
N GLU A 287 0.06 31.08 40.15
CA GLU A 287 -1.36 31.45 40.12
C GLU A 287 -1.95 31.56 41.52
N GLU A 288 -1.58 30.65 42.44
CA GLU A 288 -2.06 30.68 43.82
C GLU A 288 -1.40 31.79 44.64
N ILE A 289 -0.10 32.05 44.43
CA ILE A 289 0.57 33.22 45.02
C ILE A 289 -0.15 34.48 44.58
N GLU A 290 -0.34 34.70 43.27
CA GLU A 290 -1.03 35.87 42.73
C GLU A 290 -2.43 36.03 43.33
N ARG A 291 -3.20 34.94 43.45
CA ARG A 291 -4.51 34.96 44.11
C ARG A 291 -4.42 35.40 45.58
N ILE A 292 -3.47 34.85 46.34
CA ILE A 292 -3.25 35.20 47.75
C ILE A 292 -2.80 36.67 47.88
N GLU A 293 -1.92 37.14 47.00
CA GLU A 293 -1.43 38.53 47.01
C GLU A 293 -2.55 39.53 46.76
N LEU A 294 -3.51 39.19 45.89
CA LEU A 294 -4.68 40.02 45.60
C LEU A 294 -5.75 39.98 46.70
N SER A 295 -5.89 38.83 47.40
CA SER A 295 -7.03 38.59 48.29
C SER A 295 -6.75 38.89 49.76
N LEU A 296 -5.52 38.71 50.23
CA LEU A 296 -5.18 38.69 51.64
C LEU A 296 -4.04 39.66 51.96
N THR A 297 -4.07 40.26 53.15
CA THR A 297 -3.01 41.18 53.60
C THR A 297 -2.52 40.83 55.01
N GLY A 298 -1.33 41.32 55.38
CA GLY A 298 -0.80 41.19 56.75
C GLY A 298 -0.51 39.75 57.19
N ALA A 299 -1.03 39.37 58.37
CA ALA A 299 -0.79 38.07 58.99
C ALA A 299 -1.49 36.92 58.26
N GLU A 300 -2.70 37.15 57.74
CA GLU A 300 -3.49 36.15 57.01
C GLU A 300 -2.80 35.74 55.70
N LYS A 301 -2.19 36.71 54.99
CA LYS A 301 -1.35 36.43 53.82
C LYS A 301 -0.20 35.48 54.17
N LYS A 302 0.49 35.72 55.29
CA LYS A 302 1.61 34.86 55.73
C LYS A 302 1.15 33.46 56.09
N ALA A 303 0.00 33.32 56.75
CA ALA A 303 -0.59 32.02 57.06
C ALA A 303 -0.98 31.26 55.79
N ALA A 304 -1.64 31.93 54.83
CA ALA A 304 -2.02 31.33 53.55
C ALA A 304 -0.80 30.91 52.72
N LEU A 305 0.27 31.72 52.68
CA LEU A 305 1.52 31.36 52.02
C LEU A 305 2.23 30.17 52.69
N CYS A 306 2.14 30.06 54.02
CA CYS A 306 2.66 28.89 54.74
C CYS A 306 1.88 27.63 54.37
N MET A 307 0.56 27.69 54.34
CA MET A 307 -0.28 26.57 53.91
C MET A 307 -0.01 26.18 52.45
N LEU A 308 0.20 27.17 51.57
CA LEU A 308 0.56 26.94 50.18
C LEU A 308 1.92 26.20 50.07
N LEU A 309 2.90 26.60 50.88
CA LEU A 309 4.19 25.93 50.95
C LEU A 309 4.04 24.47 51.43
N ASP A 310 3.21 24.22 52.44
CA ASP A 310 2.93 22.86 52.90
C ASP A 310 2.31 22.00 51.79
N GLN A 311 1.35 22.54 51.04
CA GLN A 311 0.77 21.85 49.88
C GLN A 311 1.82 21.60 48.79
N GLU A 312 2.68 22.57 48.50
CA GLU A 312 3.79 22.42 47.56
C GLU A 312 4.73 21.27 47.97
N THR A 313 5.12 21.19 49.25
CA THR A 313 5.99 20.11 49.74
C THR A 313 5.34 18.72 49.62
N GLN A 314 4.04 18.60 49.86
CA GLN A 314 3.30 17.35 49.70
C GLN A 314 3.26 16.91 48.22
N LEU A 315 3.06 17.85 47.30
CA LEU A 315 3.06 17.58 45.86
C LEU A 315 4.46 17.20 45.36
N LEU A 316 5.52 17.87 45.82
CA LEU A 316 6.90 17.50 45.53
C LEU A 316 7.22 16.07 46.03
N ALA A 317 6.82 15.74 47.26
CA ALA A 317 6.99 14.40 47.81
C ALA A 317 6.20 13.33 47.03
N ALA A 318 5.03 13.67 46.48
CA ALA A 318 4.28 12.79 45.59
C ALA A 318 5.01 12.59 44.25
N ILE A 319 5.51 13.66 43.63
CA ILE A 319 6.31 13.58 42.40
C ILE A 319 7.55 12.70 42.61
N ASP A 320 8.26 12.85 43.73
CA ASP A 320 9.43 12.04 44.04
C ASP A 320 9.09 10.55 44.24
N ARG A 321 7.94 10.22 44.84
CA ARG A 321 7.46 8.83 44.93
C ARG A 321 7.23 8.23 43.55
N HIS A 322 6.55 8.95 42.65
CA HIS A 322 6.36 8.51 41.27
C HIS A 322 7.70 8.39 40.52
N LYS A 323 8.65 9.30 40.76
CA LYS A 323 10.00 9.23 40.18
C LYS A 323 10.74 7.97 40.62
N LEU A 324 10.67 7.59 41.89
CA LEU A 324 11.27 6.35 42.40
C LEU A 324 10.62 5.11 41.77
N GLU A 325 9.30 5.09 41.61
CA GLU A 325 8.59 3.99 40.97
C GLU A 325 8.92 3.87 39.47
N ALA A 326 8.90 5.00 38.75
CA ALA A 326 9.32 5.09 37.37
C ALA A 326 10.78 4.65 37.20
N ASP A 327 11.69 5.05 38.08
CA ASP A 327 13.10 4.64 38.03
C ASP A 327 13.28 3.13 38.25
N LYS A 328 12.46 2.48 39.10
CA LYS A 328 12.46 1.00 39.25
C LYS A 328 12.02 0.31 37.95
N SER A 329 10.93 0.77 37.34
CA SER A 329 10.43 0.24 36.07
C SER A 329 11.42 0.49 34.93
N ASN A 330 11.94 1.71 34.83
CA ASN A 330 12.94 2.12 33.85
C ASN A 330 14.27 1.37 34.02
N LYS A 331 14.69 1.05 35.25
CA LYS A 331 15.88 0.22 35.48
C LYS A 331 15.69 -1.17 34.86
N THR A 332 14.52 -1.77 35.07
CA THR A 332 14.18 -3.08 34.50
C THR A 332 14.16 -3.02 32.97
N LYS A 333 13.52 -2.00 32.38
CA LYS A 333 13.52 -1.76 30.92
C LYS A 333 14.93 -1.57 30.38
N ARG A 334 15.78 -0.75 31.03
CA ARG A 334 17.18 -0.53 30.62
C ARG A 334 18.01 -1.82 30.65
N ILE A 335 17.74 -2.70 31.61
CA ILE A 335 18.41 -4.02 31.66
C ILE A 335 17.97 -4.88 30.48
N GLN A 336 16.66 -4.99 30.24
CA GLN A 336 16.10 -5.69 29.08
C GLN A 336 16.64 -5.14 27.75
N ASP A 337 16.64 -3.81 27.58
CA ASP A 337 17.18 -3.14 26.40
C ASP A 337 18.67 -3.41 26.21
N PHE A 338 19.44 -3.44 27.31
CA PHE A 338 20.86 -3.77 27.26
C PHE A 338 21.08 -5.21 26.78
N LEU A 339 20.34 -6.17 27.36
CA LEU A 339 20.42 -7.58 26.97
C LEU A 339 19.99 -7.78 25.51
N ALA A 340 18.87 -7.17 25.10
CA ALA A 340 18.37 -7.25 23.74
C ALA A 340 19.34 -6.64 22.72
N LYS A 341 20.01 -5.53 23.07
CA LYS A 341 21.05 -4.94 22.21
C LYS A 341 22.31 -5.80 22.11
N ALA A 342 22.71 -6.47 23.21
CA ALA A 342 23.85 -7.38 23.19
C ALA A 342 23.56 -8.64 22.37
N ALA A 343 22.33 -9.15 22.43
CA ALA A 343 21.88 -10.32 21.70
C ALA A 343 21.46 -10.04 20.25
N ALA A 344 21.33 -8.77 19.84
CA ALA A 344 20.87 -8.41 18.51
C ALA A 344 21.89 -8.79 17.42
N PRO A 345 21.43 -9.32 16.27
CA PRO A 345 22.31 -9.62 15.15
C PRO A 345 22.91 -8.34 14.59
N LYS A 346 24.12 -8.44 14.04
CA LYS A 346 24.75 -7.29 13.36
C LYS A 346 24.01 -7.01 12.06
N LYS A 347 23.63 -5.75 11.84
CA LYS A 347 22.90 -5.31 10.63
C LYS A 347 23.73 -4.31 9.86
N TRP A 348 23.88 -4.52 8.55
CA TRP A 348 24.45 -3.53 7.63
C TRP A 348 23.69 -3.52 6.31
N LYS A 349 23.74 -2.38 5.62
CA LYS A 349 23.12 -2.22 4.31
C LYS A 349 24.07 -2.77 3.25
N ALA A 350 23.64 -3.79 2.52
CA ALA A 350 24.36 -4.32 1.38
C ALA A 350 24.36 -3.31 0.22
N ARG A 351 25.23 -3.54 -0.78
CA ARG A 351 25.32 -2.71 -2.00
C ARG A 351 23.98 -2.63 -2.75
N ASP A 352 23.16 -3.68 -2.65
CA ASP A 352 21.81 -3.77 -3.24
C ASP A 352 20.74 -2.99 -2.45
N GLY A 353 21.12 -2.27 -1.40
CA GLY A 353 20.22 -1.49 -0.55
C GLY A 353 19.42 -2.29 0.47
N LYS A 354 19.50 -3.63 0.44
CA LYS A 354 18.88 -4.53 1.44
C LYS A 354 19.71 -4.60 2.72
N TYR A 355 19.06 -4.73 3.86
CA TYR A 355 19.75 -5.00 5.14
C TYR A 355 20.07 -6.49 5.25
N VAL A 356 21.32 -6.80 5.54
CA VAL A 356 21.78 -8.17 5.85
C VAL A 356 22.00 -8.26 7.36
N GLU A 357 21.49 -9.34 7.96
CA GLU A 357 21.65 -9.64 9.38
C GLU A 357 22.60 -10.83 9.55
N MET A 358 23.53 -10.75 10.50
CA MET A 358 24.49 -11.80 10.79
C MET A 358 24.64 -12.02 12.28
N ASP A 359 24.46 -13.27 12.69
CA ASP A 359 24.81 -13.75 14.02
C ASP A 359 26.28 -14.16 14.08
N THR A 360 26.99 -13.68 15.10
CA THR A 360 28.34 -14.14 15.43
C THR A 360 28.28 -15.09 16.61
N PRO A 361 29.33 -15.89 16.87
CA PRO A 361 29.42 -16.67 18.10
C PRO A 361 29.21 -15.82 19.36
N TYR A 362 29.63 -14.54 19.34
CA TYR A 362 29.44 -13.61 20.44
C TYR A 362 27.99 -13.13 20.60
N THR A 363 27.25 -12.89 19.51
CA THR A 363 25.82 -12.53 19.61
C THR A 363 24.98 -13.73 20.03
N ILE A 364 25.33 -14.95 19.58
CA ILE A 364 24.70 -16.20 20.02
C ILE A 364 24.93 -16.39 21.53
N ARG A 365 26.16 -16.24 22.02
CA ARG A 365 26.45 -16.31 23.46
C ARG A 365 25.70 -15.24 24.26
N ALA A 366 25.62 -14.01 23.75
CA ALA A 366 24.85 -12.96 24.41
C ALA A 366 23.34 -13.27 24.48
N LYS A 367 22.81 -13.97 23.47
CA LYS A 367 21.43 -14.45 23.43
C LYS A 367 21.19 -15.57 24.46
N GLU A 368 22.10 -16.54 24.55
CA GLU A 368 22.05 -17.58 25.60
C GLU A 368 22.04 -16.96 27.01
N LEU A 369 22.93 -15.99 27.25
CA LEU A 369 23.00 -15.28 28.54
C LEU A 369 21.74 -14.44 28.83
N GLN A 370 21.14 -13.85 27.79
CA GLN A 370 19.86 -13.15 27.90
C GLN A 370 18.74 -14.12 28.29
N ASP A 371 18.66 -15.27 27.64
CA ASP A 371 17.64 -16.29 27.89
C ASP A 371 17.75 -16.83 29.32
N ILE A 372 18.97 -17.14 29.77
CA ILE A 372 19.24 -17.53 31.16
C ILE A 372 18.80 -16.45 32.14
N TYR A 373 19.15 -15.18 31.90
CA TYR A 373 18.73 -14.07 32.76
C TYR A 373 17.21 -13.93 32.82
N ASN A 374 16.52 -14.09 31.69
CA ASN A 374 15.06 -14.04 31.64
C ASN A 374 14.45 -15.19 32.43
N SER A 375 14.94 -16.43 32.24
CA SER A 375 14.48 -17.62 32.97
C SER A 375 14.67 -17.49 34.49
N ILE A 376 15.76 -16.89 34.95
CA ILE A 376 15.99 -16.65 36.39
C ILE A 376 15.00 -15.65 36.97
N ASN A 377 14.51 -14.70 36.17
CA ASN A 377 13.58 -13.65 36.64
C ASN A 377 12.12 -13.95 36.30
N MET A 378 11.83 -15.08 35.64
CA MET A 378 10.47 -15.54 35.42
C MET A 378 9.79 -15.82 36.77
N LYS A 379 8.53 -15.42 36.87
CA LYS A 379 7.68 -15.67 38.05
C LYS A 379 6.84 -16.92 37.81
N TYR A 380 6.45 -17.58 38.90
CA TYR A 380 5.55 -18.74 38.87
C TYR A 380 6.15 -19.99 38.21
N LEU A 381 7.42 -20.30 38.50
CA LEU A 381 7.99 -21.58 38.14
C LEU A 381 7.59 -22.64 39.17
N THR A 382 7.43 -23.87 38.71
CA THR A 382 7.44 -25.03 39.61
C THR A 382 8.82 -25.20 40.25
N GLN A 383 8.89 -25.93 41.36
CA GLN A 383 10.17 -26.18 42.05
C GLN A 383 11.18 -26.88 41.13
N ASP A 384 10.73 -27.86 40.33
CA ASP A 384 11.58 -28.61 39.42
C ASP A 384 12.10 -27.74 38.26
N GLU A 385 11.23 -26.93 37.63
CA GLU A 385 11.64 -25.98 36.59
C GLU A 385 12.64 -24.96 37.15
N ARG A 386 12.44 -24.49 38.39
CA ARG A 386 13.36 -23.54 39.02
C ARG A 386 14.72 -24.17 39.27
N LEU A 387 14.77 -25.42 39.74
CA LEU A 387 16.01 -26.15 39.96
C LEU A 387 16.76 -26.38 38.63
N ASP A 388 16.05 -26.68 37.54
CA ASP A 388 16.65 -26.85 36.22
C ASP A 388 17.26 -25.54 35.68
N VAL A 389 16.57 -24.42 35.84
CA VAL A 389 17.11 -23.09 35.49
C VAL A 389 18.37 -22.77 36.32
N LEU A 390 18.34 -23.05 37.63
CA LEU A 390 19.50 -22.85 38.51
C LEU A 390 20.68 -23.74 38.12
N LEU A 391 20.42 -25.00 37.72
CA LEU A 391 21.44 -25.92 37.25
C LEU A 391 22.05 -25.45 35.93
N THR A 392 21.23 -24.98 34.99
CA THR A 392 21.68 -24.40 33.72
C THR A 392 22.59 -23.18 33.96
N LEU A 393 22.19 -22.28 34.88
CA LEU A 393 23.03 -21.15 35.29
C LEU A 393 24.34 -21.63 35.94
N LYS A 394 24.29 -22.62 36.82
CA LYS A 394 25.49 -23.18 37.46
C LYS A 394 26.48 -23.73 36.44
N HIS A 395 26.00 -24.44 35.42
CA HIS A 395 26.87 -24.97 34.36
C HIS A 395 27.54 -23.87 33.53
N THR A 396 26.78 -22.87 33.09
CA THR A 396 27.33 -21.74 32.31
C THR A 396 28.32 -20.88 33.09
N VAL A 397 28.06 -20.64 34.37
CA VAL A 397 28.95 -19.85 35.24
C VAL A 397 30.24 -20.59 35.57
N LYS A 398 30.20 -21.94 35.65
CA LYS A 398 31.37 -22.80 35.90
C LYS A 398 32.44 -22.77 34.80
N GLU A 399 32.13 -22.25 33.62
CA GLU A 399 33.11 -22.09 32.53
C GLU A 399 34.26 -21.16 32.90
N HIS A 400 34.06 -20.27 33.89
CA HIS A 400 35.07 -19.34 34.36
C HIS A 400 35.22 -19.40 35.88
N ASP A 401 36.44 -19.59 36.36
CA ASP A 401 36.75 -19.60 37.78
C ASP A 401 37.23 -18.22 38.25
N CYS A 402 36.35 -17.47 38.91
CA CYS A 402 36.69 -16.20 39.54
C CYS A 402 35.80 -15.93 40.76
N LYS A 403 36.16 -14.95 41.59
CA LYS A 403 35.42 -14.63 42.81
C LYS A 403 33.92 -14.37 42.54
N LEU A 404 33.59 -13.70 41.44
CA LEU A 404 32.19 -13.42 41.06
C LEU A 404 31.42 -14.72 40.76
N THR A 405 32.02 -15.66 40.03
CA THR A 405 31.36 -16.92 39.67
C THR A 405 31.22 -17.84 40.88
N GLN A 406 32.21 -17.86 41.79
CA GLN A 406 32.14 -18.57 43.06
C GLN A 406 31.00 -18.06 43.96
N GLU A 407 30.84 -16.74 44.10
CA GLU A 407 29.74 -16.13 44.86
C GLU A 407 28.37 -16.46 44.23
N ILE A 408 28.27 -16.47 42.91
CA ILE A 408 27.03 -16.87 42.20
C ILE A 408 26.71 -18.34 42.50
N ILE A 409 27.70 -19.24 42.40
CA ILE A 409 27.51 -20.67 42.64
C ILE A 409 27.07 -20.95 44.09
N GLU A 410 27.71 -20.31 45.08
CA GLU A 410 27.34 -20.47 46.50
C GLU A 410 25.88 -20.04 46.74
N LEU A 411 25.45 -18.94 46.14
CA LEU A 411 24.07 -18.46 46.28
C LEU A 411 23.06 -19.34 45.55
N ILE A 412 23.42 -19.91 44.40
CA ILE A 412 22.60 -20.89 43.69
C ILE A 412 22.41 -22.15 44.54
N ASP A 413 23.49 -22.68 45.11
CA ASP A 413 23.45 -23.89 45.93
C ASP A 413 22.61 -23.65 47.20
N ARG A 414 22.74 -22.45 47.79
CA ARG A 414 21.88 -22.02 48.90
C ARG A 414 20.41 -21.89 48.51
N GLU A 415 20.09 -21.38 47.32
CA GLU A 415 18.69 -21.30 46.85
C GLU A 415 18.12 -22.72 46.63
N ALA A 416 18.88 -23.60 45.99
CA ALA A 416 18.49 -24.99 45.75
C ALA A 416 18.22 -25.74 47.07
N ASP A 417 19.13 -25.63 48.05
CA ASP A 417 18.95 -26.27 49.36
C ASP A 417 17.71 -25.77 50.10
N LEU A 418 17.43 -24.47 50.06
CA LEU A 418 16.25 -23.88 50.70
C LEU A 418 14.95 -24.26 49.99
N LEU A 419 14.97 -24.37 48.65
CA LEU A 419 13.85 -24.85 47.86
C LEU A 419 13.54 -26.31 48.17
N MET A 420 14.56 -27.18 48.21
CA MET A 420 14.43 -28.60 48.55
C MET A 420 13.89 -28.82 49.98
N ARG A 421 14.15 -27.87 50.89
CA ARG A 421 13.60 -27.87 52.26
C ARG A 421 12.18 -27.32 52.37
N GLY A 422 11.55 -26.91 51.27
CA GLY A 422 10.18 -26.40 51.24
C GLY A 422 10.00 -25.00 51.84
N VAL A 423 11.04 -24.15 51.80
CA VAL A 423 10.92 -22.75 52.24
C VAL A 423 9.98 -21.98 51.31
N LYS A 424 9.08 -21.17 51.88
CA LYS A 424 8.15 -20.32 51.13
C LYS A 424 8.89 -19.36 50.19
N GLU A 425 8.40 -19.21 48.97
CA GLU A 425 9.02 -18.38 47.93
C GLU A 425 9.20 -16.91 48.34
N ASP A 426 8.26 -16.34 49.10
CA ASP A 426 8.32 -14.95 49.57
C ASP A 426 9.57 -14.66 50.42
N ASN A 427 10.11 -15.68 51.12
CA ASN A 427 11.31 -15.54 51.93
C ASN A 427 12.61 -15.62 51.09
N LEU A 428 12.52 -16.13 49.86
CA LEU A 428 13.66 -16.25 48.93
C LEU A 428 13.86 -15.01 48.06
N ASP A 429 12.94 -14.05 48.14
CA ASP A 429 12.88 -12.88 47.26
C ASP A 429 14.16 -12.02 47.29
N GLY A 430 14.75 -11.87 48.48
CA GLY A 430 16.05 -11.19 48.66
C GLY A 430 17.23 -11.96 48.07
N LEU A 431 17.24 -13.30 48.21
CA LEU A 431 18.26 -14.17 47.64
C LEU A 431 18.19 -14.17 46.11
N ARG A 432 16.99 -14.32 45.54
CA ARG A 432 16.72 -14.26 44.09
C ARG A 432 17.16 -12.94 43.48
N LYS A 433 16.87 -11.80 44.15
CA LYS A 433 17.35 -10.47 43.72
C LYS A 433 18.87 -10.36 43.73
N ARG A 434 19.54 -10.93 44.74
CA ARG A 434 21.01 -10.94 44.82
C ARG A 434 21.62 -11.77 43.69
N ILE A 435 21.10 -12.98 43.44
CA ILE A 435 21.53 -13.84 42.33
C ILE A 435 21.34 -13.11 40.99
N SER A 436 20.14 -12.58 40.72
CA SER A 436 19.86 -11.81 39.49
C SER A 436 20.80 -10.61 39.31
N THR A 437 21.13 -9.91 40.40
CA THR A 437 22.07 -8.76 40.35
C THR A 437 23.50 -9.19 40.01
N LEU A 438 23.99 -10.28 40.61
CA LEU A 438 25.33 -10.81 40.34
C LEU A 438 25.43 -11.42 38.94
N VAL A 439 24.39 -12.13 38.48
CA VAL A 439 24.30 -12.63 37.10
C VAL A 439 24.30 -11.47 36.11
N LEU A 440 23.59 -10.38 36.40
CA LEU A 440 23.65 -9.19 35.55
C LEU A 440 25.06 -8.56 35.51
N GLN A 441 25.79 -8.58 36.64
CA GLN A 441 27.20 -8.16 36.67
C GLN A 441 28.09 -9.08 35.83
N TYR A 442 27.88 -10.40 35.92
CA TYR A 442 28.55 -11.38 35.08
C TYR A 442 28.31 -11.10 33.59
N ILE A 443 27.06 -10.91 33.17
CA ILE A 443 26.70 -10.60 31.76
C ILE A 443 27.26 -9.26 31.27
N LYS A 444 27.47 -8.29 32.16
CA LYS A 444 28.06 -6.98 31.83
C LYS A 444 29.58 -7.00 31.78
N THR A 445 30.22 -8.08 32.21
CA THR A 445 31.68 -8.18 32.19
C THR A 445 32.14 -8.61 30.79
N PRO A 446 32.97 -7.80 30.11
CA PRO A 446 33.42 -8.08 28.74
C PRO A 446 34.14 -9.42 28.55
N THR A 447 34.77 -9.95 29.60
CA THR A 447 35.45 -11.25 29.58
C THR A 447 34.49 -12.41 29.36
N PHE A 448 33.25 -12.30 29.86
CA PHE A 448 32.24 -13.35 29.78
C PHE A 448 31.23 -13.09 28.65
N ASN A 449 30.99 -11.82 28.33
CA ASN A 449 30.16 -11.38 27.21
C ASN A 449 30.89 -10.33 26.37
N PRO A 450 31.56 -10.72 25.28
CA PRO A 450 32.32 -9.78 24.45
C PRO A 450 31.47 -8.67 23.82
N GLU A 451 30.18 -8.91 23.51
CA GLU A 451 29.30 -7.88 22.94
C GLU A 451 28.93 -6.77 23.95
N SER A 452 29.04 -7.06 25.26
CA SER A 452 28.83 -6.05 26.30
C SER A 452 29.83 -4.89 26.22
N ALA A 453 31.05 -5.13 25.74
CA ALA A 453 32.13 -4.14 25.67
C ALA A 453 31.73 -2.89 24.90
N LYS A 454 30.96 -3.05 23.82
CA LYS A 454 30.51 -1.94 22.94
C LYS A 454 29.41 -1.09 23.59
N LEU A 455 28.69 -1.67 24.54
CA LEU A 455 27.53 -1.04 25.19
C LEU A 455 27.91 -0.34 26.49
N LEU A 456 29.09 -0.62 27.04
CA LEU A 456 29.60 0.05 28.24
C LEU A 456 30.04 1.47 27.91
N LYS A 457 29.63 2.42 28.76
CA LYS A 457 29.98 3.84 28.61
C LYS A 457 31.45 4.16 28.89
N ILE A 458 32.11 3.30 29.66
CA ILE A 458 33.48 3.51 30.09
C ILE A 458 34.38 2.80 29.07
N PRO A 459 35.22 3.53 28.32
CA PRO A 459 36.23 2.94 27.46
C PRO A 459 37.13 2.00 28.26
N GLN A 460 37.48 0.84 27.71
CA GLN A 460 38.37 -0.09 28.41
C GLN A 460 39.81 0.41 28.51
N ASP A 461 40.22 1.31 27.61
CA ASP A 461 41.54 1.94 27.62
C ASP A 461 41.56 3.19 28.53
N PRO A 462 42.35 3.17 29.65
CA PRO A 462 42.43 4.30 30.59
C PRO A 462 43.01 5.59 29.97
N SER A 463 43.76 5.48 28.88
CA SER A 463 44.37 6.61 28.17
C SER A 463 43.35 7.46 27.41
N VAL A 464 42.26 6.86 26.93
CA VAL A 464 41.18 7.55 26.22
C VAL A 464 40.39 8.45 27.15
N LEU A 465 40.29 8.07 28.43
CA LEU A 465 39.62 8.87 29.46
C LEU A 465 40.30 10.22 29.66
N ARG A 466 41.62 10.34 29.48
CA ARG A 466 42.40 11.55 29.84
C ARG A 466 42.20 12.75 28.93
N LYS A 467 41.49 12.62 27.79
CA LYS A 467 41.24 13.71 26.84
C LYS A 467 39.84 14.30 27.07
N ASN A 468 39.72 15.64 27.02
CA ASN A 468 38.43 16.36 27.07
C ASN A 468 37.60 16.15 28.35
N ILE A 469 38.27 16.09 29.50
CA ILE A 469 37.62 16.10 30.81
C ILE A 469 37.56 17.53 31.34
N TYR A 470 36.40 17.93 31.86
CA TYR A 470 36.20 19.21 32.54
C TYR A 470 35.70 19.01 33.96
N PHE A 471 36.01 19.96 34.83
CA PHE A 471 35.59 19.96 36.23
C PHE A 471 34.25 20.67 36.38
N CYS A 472 33.28 20.02 37.04
CA CYS A 472 32.02 20.67 37.40
C CYS A 472 32.10 21.24 38.83
N PRO A 473 31.97 22.57 39.02
CA PRO A 473 32.01 23.20 40.35
C PRO A 473 30.87 22.80 41.29
N SER A 474 29.74 22.32 40.77
CA SER A 474 28.55 22.01 41.59
C SER A 474 28.53 20.59 42.15
N CYS A 475 29.17 19.63 41.47
CA CYS A 475 29.24 18.24 41.95
C CYS A 475 30.66 17.75 42.25
N ASN A 476 31.66 18.63 42.12
CA ASN A 476 33.07 18.34 42.35
C ASN A 476 33.58 17.09 41.60
N SER A 477 33.02 16.81 40.43
CA SER A 477 33.38 15.65 39.61
C SER A 477 33.95 16.07 38.27
N TYR A 478 34.94 15.29 37.83
CA TYR A 478 35.56 15.37 36.52
C TYR A 478 34.73 14.57 35.53
N LEU A 479 34.18 15.24 34.51
CA LEU A 479 33.27 14.64 33.54
C LEU A 479 33.73 14.92 32.10
N PRO A 480 33.40 14.05 31.13
CA PRO A 480 33.67 14.31 29.72
C PRO A 480 32.94 15.55 29.21
N SER A 481 33.48 16.20 28.18
CA SER A 481 32.89 17.37 27.50
C SER A 481 31.41 17.19 27.13
N THR A 482 31.00 15.97 26.75
CA THR A 482 29.62 15.62 26.35
C THR A 482 28.60 15.77 27.48
N GLU A 483 29.03 15.69 28.73
CA GLU A 483 28.17 15.81 29.93
C GLU A 483 27.93 17.27 30.33
N PHE A 484 28.56 18.22 29.66
CA PHE A 484 28.30 19.64 29.84
C PHE A 484 27.35 20.16 28.75
N PRO A 485 26.47 21.11 29.07
CA PRO A 485 25.84 21.90 28.03
C PRO A 485 26.95 22.72 27.34
N LEU A 486 26.95 22.77 26.01
CA LEU A 486 27.82 23.67 25.25
C LEU A 486 27.31 25.09 25.46
N SER A 487 27.50 25.68 26.64
CA SER A 487 26.90 26.98 26.92
C SER A 487 27.47 28.00 25.94
N SER A 488 26.59 28.49 25.08
CA SER A 488 26.91 29.43 24.00
C SER A 488 27.45 30.76 24.54
N ASN A 489 27.41 31.02 25.85
CA ASN A 489 27.73 32.29 26.49
C ASN A 489 29.00 32.28 27.37
N SER A 490 29.59 31.12 27.68
CA SER A 490 30.68 31.04 28.67
C SER A 490 31.97 30.51 28.09
N THR A 491 33.06 31.26 28.27
CA THR A 491 34.43 30.83 27.95
C THR A 491 34.92 29.65 28.81
N ASN A 492 34.31 29.46 29.98
CA ASN A 492 34.60 28.34 30.88
C ASN A 492 33.46 27.32 30.86
N VAL A 493 33.82 26.04 30.96
CA VAL A 493 32.86 24.94 31.11
C VAL A 493 32.17 25.07 32.47
N GLY A 494 30.88 25.41 32.45
CA GLY A 494 30.07 25.69 33.64
C GLY A 494 29.60 24.44 34.40
N LYS A 495 28.34 24.46 34.86
CA LYS A 495 27.73 23.30 35.53
C LYS A 495 27.49 22.16 34.54
N CYS A 496 27.69 20.91 34.96
CA CYS A 496 27.33 19.75 34.14
C CYS A 496 25.80 19.64 33.95
N ARG A 497 25.36 18.92 32.92
CA ARG A 497 23.92 18.76 32.58
C ARG A 497 23.10 18.23 33.75
N ARG A 498 23.67 17.33 34.56
CA ARG A 498 23.01 16.81 35.75
C ARG A 498 22.77 17.90 36.79
N CYS A 499 23.78 18.71 37.09
CA CYS A 499 23.65 19.82 38.04
C CYS A 499 22.74 20.93 37.51
N ALA A 500 22.84 21.26 36.22
CA ALA A 500 21.94 22.21 35.58
C ALA A 500 20.47 21.76 35.65
N LYS A 501 20.21 20.46 35.43
CA LYS A 501 18.86 19.90 35.58
C LYS A 501 18.37 19.96 37.02
N ILE A 502 19.18 19.56 38.00
CA ILE A 502 18.80 19.63 39.41
C ILE A 502 18.50 21.09 39.82
N ASP A 503 19.30 22.05 39.34
CA ASP A 503 19.11 23.48 39.59
C ASP A 503 17.79 23.98 38.97
N ASN A 504 17.44 23.51 37.77
CA ASN A 504 16.15 23.78 37.15
C ASN A 504 14.99 23.18 37.97
N ASP A 505 15.03 21.88 38.27
CA ASP A 505 14.01 21.17 39.05
C ASP A 505 13.78 21.85 40.42
N ALA A 506 14.85 22.37 41.03
CA ALA A 506 14.80 23.00 42.34
C ALA A 506 14.34 24.47 42.31
N ARG A 507 14.73 25.26 41.31
CA ARG A 507 14.55 26.73 41.33
C ARG A 507 13.56 27.26 40.31
N ILE A 508 13.72 26.88 39.04
CA ILE A 508 13.06 27.56 37.91
C ILE A 508 11.91 26.72 37.34
N ARG A 509 12.01 25.39 37.46
CA ARG A 509 11.03 24.36 37.06
C ARG A 509 10.49 24.59 35.65
N GLN A 510 11.41 24.91 34.74
CA GLN A 510 11.07 25.17 33.35
C GLN A 510 10.97 23.87 32.56
N ASP A 511 9.94 23.78 31.72
CA ASP A 511 9.83 22.72 30.71
C ASP A 511 10.47 23.17 29.38
N PHE A 512 11.44 22.40 28.91
CA PHE A 512 12.11 22.61 27.62
C PHE A 512 11.64 21.64 26.53
N SER A 513 10.71 20.72 26.83
CA SER A 513 10.30 19.66 25.90
C SER A 513 9.76 20.19 24.56
N HIS A 514 8.97 21.26 24.61
CA HIS A 514 8.41 21.95 23.44
C HIS A 514 9.51 22.55 22.55
N TYR A 515 10.44 23.30 23.16
CA TYR A 515 11.56 23.91 22.46
C TYR A 515 12.53 22.87 21.89
N ARG A 516 12.75 21.77 22.62
CA ARG A 516 13.54 20.63 22.15
C ARG A 516 12.93 19.99 20.91
N TYR A 517 11.61 19.81 20.88
CA TYR A 517 10.91 19.30 19.70
C TYR A 517 11.02 20.25 18.52
N MET A 518 10.79 21.55 18.74
CA MET A 518 10.88 22.59 17.71
C MET A 518 12.30 22.68 17.14
N LEU A 519 13.33 22.66 17.99
CA LEU A 519 14.74 22.68 17.58
C LEU A 519 15.10 21.43 16.76
N LYS A 520 14.59 20.25 17.16
CA LYS A 520 14.79 19.01 16.41
C LYS A 520 14.10 19.05 15.05
N SER A 521 12.91 19.64 14.97
CA SER A 521 12.20 19.86 13.71
C SER A 521 12.97 20.82 12.80
N LEU A 522 13.47 21.92 13.37
CA LEU A 522 14.28 22.91 12.65
C LEU A 522 15.56 22.29 12.08
N ARG A 523 16.31 21.55 12.90
CA ARG A 523 17.54 20.88 12.43
C ARG A 523 17.27 19.90 11.29
N ARG A 524 16.16 19.16 11.36
CA ARG A 524 15.74 18.25 10.28
C ARG A 524 15.34 18.98 9.00
N SER A 525 14.68 20.14 9.11
CA SER A 525 14.36 20.94 7.92
C SER A 525 15.64 21.50 7.29
N GLU A 526 16.59 21.96 8.10
CA GLU A 526 17.88 22.48 7.62
C GLU A 526 18.76 21.41 6.98
N GLU A 527 18.82 20.20 7.54
CA GLU A 527 19.47 19.03 6.89
C GLU A 527 18.89 18.75 5.50
N GLY A 528 17.61 19.07 5.28
CA GLY A 528 16.95 18.89 3.98
C GLY A 528 17.48 19.79 2.87
N TYR A 529 18.01 20.97 3.20
CA TYR A 529 18.54 21.92 2.21
C TYR A 529 19.94 21.53 1.71
N ASN A 530 20.71 20.75 2.48
CA ASN A 530 22.08 20.31 2.16
C ASN A 530 23.04 21.47 1.78
N ASP A 531 22.83 22.65 2.35
CA ASP A 531 23.60 23.86 2.08
C ASP A 531 24.78 24.08 3.05
N GLY A 532 24.98 23.16 3.99
CA GLY A 532 26.03 23.25 5.01
C GLY A 532 25.71 24.20 6.15
N SER A 533 24.44 24.53 6.38
CA SER A 533 23.98 25.39 7.48
C SER A 533 24.48 24.94 8.86
N GLU A 534 25.18 25.82 9.57
CA GLU A 534 25.79 25.49 10.88
C GLU A 534 25.04 26.14 12.06
N ILE A 535 24.44 27.32 11.84
CA ILE A 535 23.86 28.15 12.90
C ILE A 535 22.73 27.43 13.67
N ALA A 536 21.86 26.70 12.97
CA ALA A 536 20.76 25.96 13.60
C ALA A 536 21.24 24.84 14.56
N PHE A 537 22.46 24.34 14.36
CA PHE A 537 23.05 23.30 15.21
C PHE A 537 23.78 23.85 16.43
N LEU A 538 24.23 25.11 16.38
CA LEU A 538 24.84 25.81 17.51
C LEU A 538 23.83 26.17 18.60
N LEU A 539 22.57 26.44 18.23
CA LEU A 539 21.51 26.80 19.17
C LEU A 539 21.20 25.70 20.19
N GLN A 540 20.92 26.11 21.43
CA GLN A 540 20.39 25.25 22.48
C GLN A 540 18.90 25.47 22.74
N GLU A 541 18.32 24.59 23.57
CA GLU A 541 16.91 24.63 23.96
C GLU A 541 16.55 25.93 24.70
N ALA A 542 17.44 26.44 25.55
CA ALA A 542 17.26 27.70 26.26
C ALA A 542 17.35 28.93 25.32
N ASP A 543 18.25 28.87 24.34
CA ASP A 543 18.43 29.93 23.35
C ASP A 543 17.19 30.04 22.43
N LEU A 544 16.67 28.90 21.99
CA LEU A 544 15.45 28.86 21.18
C LEU A 544 14.23 29.34 21.98
N ARG A 545 14.14 28.99 23.26
CA ARG A 545 13.09 29.51 24.15
C ARG A 545 13.13 31.04 24.20
N TYR A 546 14.29 31.64 24.40
CA TYR A 546 14.43 33.10 24.42
C TYR A 546 13.98 33.72 23.09
N LEU A 547 14.35 33.10 21.96
CA LEU A 547 13.89 33.52 20.64
C LEU A 547 12.36 33.47 20.53
N VAL A 548 11.73 32.38 20.97
CA VAL A 548 10.26 32.24 20.93
C VAL A 548 9.56 33.21 21.88
N GLU A 549 9.90 33.20 23.17
CA GLU A 549 9.18 33.94 24.22
C GLU A 549 9.48 35.44 24.20
N ASN A 550 10.76 35.84 24.06
CA ASN A 550 11.15 37.25 24.22
C ASN A 550 11.19 38.01 22.89
N ILE A 551 11.56 37.35 21.80
CA ILE A 551 11.66 38.01 20.48
C ILE A 551 10.33 37.86 19.74
N TRP A 552 9.78 36.65 19.64
CA TRP A 552 8.53 36.39 18.91
C TRP A 552 7.26 36.41 19.78
N ASN A 553 7.37 36.67 21.08
CA ASN A 553 6.24 36.76 22.03
C ASN A 553 5.37 35.48 22.12
N GLY A 554 5.91 34.31 21.74
CA GLY A 554 5.20 33.03 21.80
C GLY A 554 4.04 32.87 20.81
N GLN A 555 3.91 33.76 19.82
CA GLN A 555 2.79 33.80 18.88
C GLN A 555 3.24 33.82 17.42
N SER A 556 2.45 33.25 16.51
CA SER A 556 2.68 33.42 15.07
C SER A 556 2.62 34.90 14.68
N VAL A 557 3.52 35.34 13.82
CA VAL A 557 3.60 36.76 13.43
C VAL A 557 2.42 37.20 12.57
N LEU A 558 1.79 36.26 11.83
CA LEU A 558 0.69 36.54 10.91
C LEU A 558 -0.69 36.42 11.57
N SER A 559 -1.03 35.24 12.11
CA SER A 559 -2.35 34.98 12.70
C SER A 559 -2.45 35.24 14.21
N ALA A 560 -1.37 35.66 14.87
CA ALA A 560 -1.28 35.78 16.34
C ALA A 560 -1.68 34.49 17.10
N TRP A 561 -1.50 33.32 16.47
CA TRP A 561 -1.79 32.02 17.07
C TRP A 561 -0.79 31.67 18.18
N GLU A 562 -1.30 31.22 19.34
CA GLU A 562 -0.53 30.99 20.56
C GLU A 562 -0.10 29.53 20.80
N ASP A 563 -0.66 28.57 20.04
CA ASP A 563 -0.38 27.15 20.29
C ASP A 563 0.99 26.74 19.75
N LEU A 564 2.00 26.70 20.65
CA LEU A 564 3.40 26.39 20.34
C LEU A 564 3.61 25.10 19.53
N TYR A 565 2.69 24.13 19.58
CA TYR A 565 2.80 22.86 18.83
C TYR A 565 2.56 23.00 17.33
N ASP A 566 1.76 24.00 16.94
CA ASP A 566 1.44 24.27 15.54
C ASP A 566 2.38 25.30 14.93
N LEU A 567 3.23 25.91 15.76
CA LEU A 567 4.20 26.91 15.35
C LEU A 567 5.55 26.27 14.97
N VAL A 568 6.15 26.82 13.92
CA VAL A 568 7.42 26.38 13.35
C VAL A 568 8.25 27.61 13.00
N MET A 569 9.56 27.50 13.18
CA MET A 569 10.50 28.49 12.67
C MET A 569 10.98 28.09 11.28
N VAL A 570 10.87 29.01 10.33
CA VAL A 570 11.31 28.83 8.95
C VAL A 570 12.26 29.98 8.57
N ARG A 571 13.07 29.78 7.54
CA ARG A 571 13.89 30.83 6.94
C ARG A 571 13.00 31.98 6.46
N TRP A 572 13.37 33.21 6.80
CA TRP A 572 12.70 34.39 6.27
C TRP A 572 13.08 34.59 4.80
N ASN A 573 14.38 34.71 4.53
CA ASN A 573 14.94 34.66 3.19
C ASN A 573 15.41 33.24 2.86
N LYS A 574 14.84 32.64 1.81
CA LYS A 574 15.15 31.26 1.37
C LYS A 574 16.58 31.08 0.90
N HIS A 575 17.20 32.14 0.39
CA HIS A 575 18.54 32.08 -0.20
C HIS A 575 19.65 32.17 0.84
N GLU A 576 19.33 32.58 2.05
CA GLU A 576 20.25 32.65 3.16
C GLU A 576 20.02 31.47 4.11
N GLU A 577 21.06 31.03 4.80
CA GLU A 577 20.93 29.99 5.82
C GLU A 577 20.01 30.46 6.96
N TRP A 578 19.42 29.50 7.66
CA TRP A 578 18.60 29.83 8.81
C TRP A 578 19.46 30.42 9.92
N SER A 579 19.02 31.54 10.49
CA SER A 579 19.65 32.16 11.65
C SER A 579 18.61 32.86 12.52
N PRO A 580 18.92 33.21 13.79
CA PRO A 580 18.03 34.01 14.62
C PRO A 580 17.62 35.35 13.99
N TRP A 581 18.42 35.89 13.08
CA TRP A 581 18.16 37.13 12.31
C TRP A 581 17.71 36.88 10.86
N ASN A 582 17.49 35.62 10.45
CA ASN A 582 16.88 35.22 9.19
C ASN A 582 15.79 34.16 9.44
N CYS A 583 14.99 34.34 10.50
CA CYS A 583 13.91 33.43 10.84
C CYS A 583 12.55 34.12 10.87
N ILE A 584 11.48 33.35 10.67
CA ILE A 584 10.11 33.79 10.93
C ILE A 584 9.36 32.71 11.69
N PHE A 585 8.51 33.12 12.64
CA PHE A 585 7.72 32.23 13.46
C PHE A 585 6.26 32.18 12.99
N LEU A 586 5.86 31.04 12.41
CA LEU A 586 4.60 30.86 11.68
C LEU A 586 3.90 29.56 12.08
N THR A 587 2.62 29.44 11.79
CA THR A 587 1.94 28.13 11.83
C THR A 587 2.44 27.21 10.70
N LYS A 588 2.29 25.89 10.82
CA LYS A 588 2.66 24.93 9.75
C LYS A 588 2.02 25.25 8.39
N ASP A 589 0.77 25.72 8.40
CA ASP A 589 0.06 26.09 7.17
C ASP A 589 0.63 27.40 6.58
N GLU A 590 0.87 28.41 7.43
CA GLU A 590 1.51 29.66 7.03
C GLU A 590 2.93 29.45 6.51
N ALA A 591 3.71 28.58 7.16
CA ALA A 591 5.04 28.17 6.72
C ALA A 591 4.99 27.55 5.31
N SER A 592 4.00 26.68 5.07
CA SER A 592 3.79 26.07 3.74
C SER A 592 3.35 27.10 2.68
N ALA A 593 2.67 28.17 3.09
CA ALA A 593 2.31 29.28 2.20
C ALA A 593 3.53 30.18 1.94
N HIS A 594 4.31 30.50 2.97
CA HIS A 594 5.56 31.25 2.87
C HIS A 594 6.55 30.54 1.93
N ASP A 595 6.63 29.22 2.00
CA ASP A 595 7.49 28.44 1.11
C ASP A 595 7.02 28.44 -0.37
N LYS A 596 5.79 28.85 -0.67
CA LYS A 596 5.33 29.03 -2.06
C LYS A 596 5.64 30.42 -2.64
N LEU A 597 6.04 31.38 -1.81
CA LEU A 597 6.35 32.74 -2.26
C LEU A 597 7.71 32.76 -2.98
N SER A 598 7.74 33.37 -4.17
CA SER A 598 8.96 33.59 -4.95
C SER A 598 9.74 34.81 -4.46
N ALA A 599 9.05 35.90 -4.13
CA ALA A 599 9.62 37.14 -3.64
C ALA A 599 8.90 37.62 -2.37
N LEU A 600 9.67 38.01 -1.35
CA LEU A 600 9.14 38.50 -0.08
C LEU A 600 8.40 39.84 -0.22
N GLU A 601 8.85 40.70 -1.15
CA GLU A 601 8.27 42.01 -1.40
C GLU A 601 6.91 41.96 -2.12
N GLU A 602 6.66 40.89 -2.89
CA GLU A 602 5.37 40.64 -3.52
C GLU A 602 4.37 40.01 -2.55
N GLY A 603 4.85 39.21 -1.59
CA GLY A 603 4.01 38.49 -0.63
C GLY A 603 3.68 39.26 0.65
N TYR A 604 4.54 40.17 1.11
CA TYR A 604 4.40 40.87 2.38
C TYR A 604 4.43 42.39 2.22
N GLY A 605 3.56 43.08 2.97
CA GLY A 605 3.54 44.55 3.00
C GLY A 605 4.79 45.15 3.66
N GLN A 606 5.21 46.33 3.20
CA GLN A 606 6.47 46.98 3.62
C GLN A 606 6.55 47.24 5.14
N VAL A 607 5.42 47.58 5.78
CA VAL A 607 5.33 47.77 7.25
C VAL A 607 5.64 46.46 7.99
N PHE A 608 5.14 45.34 7.46
CA PHE A 608 5.37 44.01 8.05
C PHE A 608 6.84 43.59 7.91
N ILE A 609 7.44 43.83 6.74
CA ILE A 609 8.87 43.59 6.52
C ILE A 609 9.71 44.41 7.51
N HIS A 610 9.36 45.68 7.74
CA HIS A 610 10.06 46.53 8.71
C HIS A 610 9.95 45.97 10.13
N LYS A 611 8.75 45.52 10.54
CA LYS A 611 8.52 44.87 11.84
C LYS A 611 9.39 43.63 12.02
N ILE A 612 9.50 42.80 10.99
CA ILE A 612 10.35 41.60 11.03
C ILE A 612 11.83 41.97 11.15
N LYS A 613 12.30 42.94 10.34
CA LYS A 613 13.68 43.43 10.43
C LYS A 613 13.98 43.96 11.84
N GLN A 614 13.05 44.65 12.49
CA GLN A 614 13.22 45.09 13.87
C GLN A 614 13.40 43.91 14.85
N LYS A 615 12.61 42.84 14.69
CA LYS A 615 12.76 41.61 15.49
C LYS A 615 14.10 40.91 15.23
N HIS A 616 14.54 40.87 13.97
CA HIS A 616 15.86 40.35 13.61
C HIS A 616 17.01 41.16 14.22
N THR A 617 16.89 42.49 14.28
CA THR A 617 17.88 43.34 14.96
C THR A 617 17.94 43.05 16.46
N LEU A 618 16.78 42.85 17.12
CA LEU A 618 16.74 42.44 18.52
C LEU A 618 17.41 41.07 18.73
N ALA A 619 17.14 40.12 17.84
CA ALA A 619 17.81 38.82 17.85
C ALA A 619 19.33 38.99 17.70
N ARG A 620 19.78 39.72 16.68
CA ARG A 620 21.22 39.94 16.42
C ARG A 620 21.93 40.53 17.64
N ASN A 621 21.32 41.49 18.34
CA ASN A 621 21.91 42.10 19.55
C ASN A 621 22.05 41.15 20.74
N TYR A 622 21.16 40.16 20.86
CA TYR A 622 21.23 39.14 21.91
C TYR A 622 22.24 38.05 21.54
N PHE A 623 22.10 37.50 20.33
CA PHE A 623 22.89 36.38 19.84
C PHE A 623 24.35 36.76 19.50
N SER A 624 24.64 38.04 19.22
CA SER A 624 26.03 38.53 19.05
C SER A 624 26.88 38.48 20.32
N ARG A 625 26.25 38.27 21.49
CA ARG A 625 26.97 38.07 22.75
C ARG A 625 27.49 36.64 22.91
N LEU A 626 27.04 35.70 22.07
CA LEU A 626 27.46 34.30 22.10
C LEU A 626 28.78 34.16 21.31
N PRO A 627 29.90 33.72 21.89
CA PRO A 627 31.18 33.66 21.18
C PRO A 627 31.13 32.83 19.89
N GLY A 628 30.43 31.69 19.89
CA GLY A 628 30.30 30.84 18.70
C GLY A 628 29.37 31.38 17.60
N MET A 629 28.51 32.36 17.89
CA MET A 629 27.73 33.06 16.85
C MET A 629 28.33 34.40 16.48
N ALA A 630 29.09 35.04 17.37
CA ALA A 630 29.80 36.29 17.10
C ALA A 630 30.85 36.14 15.99
N GLU A 631 31.44 34.95 15.83
CA GLU A 631 32.37 34.64 14.73
C GLU A 631 31.70 34.56 13.36
N ILE A 632 30.37 34.35 13.33
CA ILE A 632 29.58 34.16 12.10
C ILE A 632 28.86 35.46 11.69
N ILE A 633 28.67 36.41 12.63
CA ILE A 633 27.94 37.69 12.45
C ILE A 633 28.84 38.77 11.86
#